data_AF-A0A1Q7SZ47-F1
#
_entry.id   AF-A0A1Q7SZ47-F1
#
_cell.length_a   1.000
_cell.length_b   1.000
_cell.length_c   1.000
_cell.angle_alpha   90.00
_cell.angle_beta   90.00
_cell.angle_gamma   90.00
#
_symmetry.space_group_name_H-M   'P 1'
#
loop_
_entity.id
_entity.type
_entity.pdbx_description
1 polymer ?
#
loop_
_entity_poly.entity_id
_entity_poly.type
_entity_poly.pdbx_seq_one_letter_code
_entity_poly.pdbx_strand_id
1 'polypeptide(L)' 'MLTRTLRNLERDGLVKRTVYHVVPPRVEYALTPLGETLSELLKDICTWAETHFAEIEDARIAYDHKAKAVGS' A
#
# COMPACT_ATOMS: atom_id res chain seq x y z
N MET A 1 14.25 0.40 3.53
CA MET A 1 15.03 1.37 2.71
C MET A 1 14.30 1.64 1.40
N LEU A 2 13.83 2.88 1.17
CA LEU A 2 13.02 3.28 0.01
C LEU A 2 13.67 2.99 -1.35
N THR A 3 14.99 3.21 -1.46
CA THR A 3 15.74 2.98 -2.70
C THR A 3 15.67 1.53 -3.18
N ARG A 4 15.65 0.55 -2.27
CA ARG A 4 15.53 -0.86 -2.62
C ARG A 4 14.12 -1.17 -3.16
N THR A 5 13.09 -0.61 -2.52
CA THR A 5 11.71 -0.76 -2.98
C THR A 5 11.54 -0.18 -4.38
N LEU A 6 12.01 1.04 -4.64
CA LEU A 6 11.90 1.67 -5.95
C LEU A 6 12.64 0.90 -7.04
N ARG A 7 13.83 0.34 -6.75
CA ARG A 7 14.55 -0.52 -7.71
C ARG A 7 13.81 -1.81 -8.04
N ASN A 8 13.14 -2.41 -7.05
CA ASN A 8 12.33 -3.60 -7.29
C ASN A 8 11.10 -3.25 -8.15
N LEU A 9 10.39 -2.17 -7.81
CA LEU A 9 9.24 -1.71 -8.60
C LEU A 9 9.64 -1.31 -10.04
N GLU A 10 10.83 -0.74 -10.23
CA GLU A 10 11.39 -0.47 -11.55
C GLU A 10 11.69 -1.76 -12.32
N ARG A 11 12.32 -2.74 -11.67
CA ARG A 11 12.58 -4.08 -12.25
C ARG A 11 11.30 -4.80 -12.65
N ASP A 12 10.25 -4.68 -11.85
CA ASP A 12 8.95 -5.32 -12.07
C ASP A 12 8.10 -4.57 -13.11
N GLY A 13 8.58 -3.42 -13.61
CA GLY A 13 7.90 -2.62 -14.64
C GLY A 13 6.75 -1.77 -14.11
N LEU A 14 6.62 -1.61 -12.80
CA LEU A 14 5.56 -0.83 -12.14
C LEU A 14 5.92 0.66 -12.03
N VAL A 15 7.21 0.97 -11.95
CA VAL A 15 7.72 2.34 -11.82
C VAL A 15 8.74 2.62 -12.92
N LYS A 16 8.66 3.79 -13.55
CA LYS A 16 9.68 4.32 -14.44
C LYS A 16 10.55 5.32 -13.69
N ARG A 17 11.87 5.16 -13.81
CA ARG A 17 12.86 6.10 -13.29
C ARG A 17 13.42 6.98 -14.41
N THR A 18 13.39 8.29 -14.22
CA THR A 18 13.94 9.27 -15.17
C THR A 18 15.03 10.10 -14.49
N VAL A 19 16.23 10.14 -15.07
CA VAL A 19 17.35 10.96 -14.59
C VAL A 19 17.47 12.20 -15.47
N TYR A 20 17.40 13.37 -14.85
CA TYR A 20 17.61 14.64 -15.53
C TYR A 20 19.02 15.16 -15.24
N HIS A 21 19.82 15.26 -16.30
CA HIS A 21 21.18 15.78 -16.26
C HIS A 21 21.20 17.31 -16.30
N VAL A 22 20.51 17.93 -15.35
CA VAL A 22 20.47 19.39 -15.12
C VAL A 22 21.26 19.74 -13.86
N VAL A 23 21.52 21.02 -13.61
CA VAL A 23 22.13 21.49 -12.36
C VAL A 23 21.06 22.19 -11.51
N PRO A 24 20.76 21.69 -10.29
CA PRO A 24 21.23 20.45 -9.68
C PRO A 24 20.59 19.20 -10.31
N PRO A 25 21.28 18.04 -10.33
CA PRO A 25 20.74 16.82 -10.92
C PRO A 25 19.52 16.34 -10.14
N ARG A 26 18.49 15.87 -10.84
CA ARG A 26 17.27 15.33 -10.23
C ARG A 26 16.88 13.97 -10.81
N VAL A 27 16.19 13.18 -10.00
CA VAL A 27 15.62 11.89 -10.39
C VAL A 27 14.13 11.93 -10.09
N GLU A 28 13.32 11.57 -11.08
CA GLU A 28 11.88 11.42 -10.92
C GLU A 28 11.51 9.95 -11.06
N TYR A 29 10.49 9.55 -10.30
CA TYR A 29 9.86 8.24 -10.38
C TYR A 29 8.38 8.46 -10.68
N ALA A 30 7.86 7.74 -11.65
CA ALA A 30 6.44 7.78 -12.02
C ALA A 30 5.92 6.36 -12.19
N LEU A 31 4.62 6.14 -11.96
CA LEU A 31 4.00 4.87 -12.30
C LEU A 31 4.02 4.67 -13.82
N THR A 32 4.20 3.42 -14.23
CA THR A 32 3.94 3.01 -15.62
C THR A 32 2.43 2.76 -15.79
N PRO A 33 1.93 2.56 -17.02
CA PRO A 33 0.55 2.12 -17.21
C PRO A 33 0.21 0.84 -16.41
N LEU A 34 1.14 -0.11 -16.31
CA LEU A 34 0.97 -1.30 -15.46
C LEU A 34 0.91 -0.93 -13.97
N GLY A 35 1.79 -0.04 -13.52
CA GLY A 35 1.79 0.47 -12.14
C GLY A 35 0.50 1.17 -11.76
N GLU A 36 -0.13 1.91 -12.68
CA GLU A 36 -1.42 2.56 -12.45
C GLU A 36 -2.54 1.53 -12.26
N THR A 37 -2.59 0.45 -13.05
CA THR A 37 -3.61 -0.60 -12.85
C THR A 37 -3.52 -1.25 -11.46
N LEU A 38 -2.30 -1.42 -10.93
CA LEU A 38 -2.11 -1.93 -9.57
C LEU A 38 -2.51 -0.88 -8.52
N SER A 39 -2.18 0.39 -8.76
CA SER A 39 -2.55 1.51 -7.90
C SER A 39 -4.06 1.62 -7.73
N GLU A 40 -4.83 1.42 -8.80
CA GLU A 40 -6.29 1.39 -8.77
C GLU A 40 -6.82 0.26 -7.88
N LEU A 41 -6.33 -0.97 -8.04
CA LEU A 41 -6.72 -2.09 -7.19
C LEU A 41 -6.39 -1.84 -5.70
N LEU A 42 -5.23 -1.26 -5.42
CA LEU A 42 -4.83 -0.93 -4.05
C LEU A 42 -5.74 0.14 -3.43
N LYS A 43 -6.19 1.12 -4.22
CA LYS A 43 -7.15 2.14 -3.75
C LYS A 43 -8.47 1.48 -3.36
N ASP A 44 -8.99 0.56 -4.17
CA ASP A 44 -10.25 -0.13 -3.86
C ASP A 44 -10.13 -0.95 -2.57
N ILE A 45 -9.00 -1.61 -2.34
CA ILE A 45 -8.72 -2.34 -1.09
C ILE A 45 -8.70 -1.36 0.09
N CYS A 46 -8.03 -0.22 -0.04
CA CYS A 46 -8.01 0.81 1.00
C CYS A 46 -9.42 1.33 1.30
N THR A 47 -10.19 1.68 0.27
CA THR A 47 -11.56 2.18 0.43
C THR A 47 -12.46 1.15 1.10
N TRP A 48 -12.36 -0.12 0.74
CA TRP A 48 -13.09 -1.19 1.41
C TRP A 48 -12.69 -1.29 2.89
N ALA A 49 -11.39 -1.29 3.19
CA ALA A 49 -10.88 -1.40 4.55
C ALA A 49 -11.31 -0.19 5.42
N GLU A 50 -11.28 1.01 4.86
CA GLU A 50 -11.78 2.23 5.52
C GLU A 50 -13.29 2.15 5.79
N THR A 51 -14.06 1.67 4.81
CA THR A 51 -15.52 1.53 4.92
C THR A 51 -15.91 0.55 6.03
N HIS A 52 -15.20 -0.58 6.12
CA HIS A 52 -15.53 -1.66 7.05
C HIS A 52 -14.71 -1.64 8.35
N PHE A 53 -13.95 -0.57 8.59
CA PHE A 53 -13.07 -0.49 9.75
C PHE A 53 -13.80 -0.66 11.08
N ALA A 54 -14.97 -0.02 11.22
CA ALA A 54 -15.79 -0.13 12.42
C ALA A 54 -16.33 -1.55 12.65
N GLU A 55 -16.82 -2.20 11.59
CA GLU A 55 -17.32 -3.59 11.66
C GLU A 55 -16.21 -4.58 12.06
N ILE A 56 -15.00 -4.37 11.53
CA ILE A 56 -13.82 -5.15 11.92
C ILE A 56 -13.50 -4.93 13.40
N GLU A 57 -13.54 -3.70 13.88
CA GLU A 57 -13.25 -3.40 15.29
C GLU A 57 -14.29 -3.99 16.24
N ASP A 58 -15.58 -3.89 15.90
CA ASP A 58 -16.66 -4.51 16.67
C ASP A 58 -16.50 -6.04 16.74
N ALA A 59 -16.12 -6.66 15.62
CA ALA A 59 -15.85 -8.10 15.58
C ALA A 59 -14.66 -8.48 16.47
N ARG A 60 -13.60 -7.67 16.52
CA ARG A 60 -12.43 -7.88 17.39
C ARG A 60 -12.80 -7.78 18.86
N ILE A 61 -13.54 -6.74 19.23
CA ILE A 61 -14.04 -6.54 20.61
C ILE A 61 -14.91 -7.73 21.03
N ALA A 62 -15.87 -8.13 20.20
CA ALA A 62 -16.76 -9.25 20.49
C ALA A 62 -16.00 -10.58 20.67
N TYR A 63 -14.95 -10.82 19.87
CA TYR A 63 -14.09 -11.99 20.01
C TYR A 63 -13.31 -11.97 21.33
N ASP A 64 -12.67 -10.84 21.66
CA ASP A 64 -11.87 -10.69 22.87
C ASP A 64 -12.72 -10.83 24.14
N HIS A 65 -13.97 -10.36 24.12
CA HIS A 65 -14.92 -10.57 25.22
C HIS A 65 -15.28 -12.05 25.41
N LYS A 66 -15.51 -12.80 24.32
CA LYS A 66 -15.76 -14.25 24.40
C LYS A 66 -14.54 -15.00 24.91
N ALA A 67 -13.34 -14.65 24.44
CA ALA A 67 -12.09 -15.28 24.86
C ALA A 67 -11.83 -15.11 26.37
N LYS A 68 -12.14 -13.93 26.94
CA LYS A 68 -12.04 -13.68 28.39
C LYS A 68 -13.07 -14.43 29.21
N ALA A 69 -14.28 -14.67 28.68
CA ALA A 69 -15.35 -15.36 29.40
C ALA A 69 -15.13 -16.88 29.51
N VAL A 70 -14.36 -17.50 28.60
CA VAL A 70 -14.07 -18.95 28.60
C VAL A 70 -12.87 -19.31 29.51
N GLY A 71 -12.03 -18.33 29.85
CA GLY A 71 -10.86 -18.52 30.70
C GLY A 71 -11.07 -18.24 32.19
N SER A 72 -12.30 -17.93 32.63
CA SER A 72 -12.66 -17.66 34.04
C SER A 72 -13.67 -18.65 34.58
#